data_AF-Q2G9X1-F1
#
_entry.id   AF-Q2G9X1-F1
#
_cell.length_a   1.000
_cell.length_b   1.000
_cell.length_c   1.000
_cell.angle_alpha   90.00
_cell.angle_beta   90.00
_cell.angle_gamma   90.00
#
_symmetry.space_group_name_H-M   'P 1'
#
loop_
_entity.id
_entity.type
_entity.pdbx_description
1 polymer ?
#
loop_
_entity_poly.entity_id
_entity_poly.type
_entity_poly.pdbx_seq_one_letter_code
_entity_poly.pdbx_strand_id
1 'polypeptide(L)'
;MARKFLYLIAVLAVIVIAAMFALRIWSNELTRFAFVPRAAFERLDPPAAGAYLSRDMWISRPDFGTGDPAQWAPAGVRRGEGRAAVFFVHPTSYLAREHWNGPLDDTDARRRAGYFVQGMASAFNGQAQVWAPRYRQAAFGAFLTDKPEGQQALDTAYVDVLRAFDAFLAAIPADTPIVLAGHSQGALHLMQLLKDRVAGKPLARRIVAAYPIGWPISIQHDLPAMGLPACAAPDQQGCIVSWSSFAEPADPTLVLEAYRARPALDGKAKGTEPVLCTNPLTGRTGGSAPASANLGTLHPADELDGGEIIRQAVPARCDEATGLLMIGSPPDLGPFVLPGNNYHVYDIPLFWTNLREDVARRVRAWSAAAR
;
A
#
# COMPACT_ATOMS: atom_id res chain seq x y z
N MET A 1 42.07 -24.42 31.01
CA MET A 1 41.31 -23.16 30.78
C MET A 1 40.82 -23.06 29.34
N ALA A 2 41.72 -23.11 28.33
CA ALA A 2 41.34 -23.02 26.91
C ALA A 2 40.30 -24.06 26.43
N ARG A 3 40.40 -25.33 26.86
CA ARG A 3 39.44 -26.39 26.43
C ARG A 3 38.00 -26.12 26.90
N LYS A 4 37.82 -25.61 28.13
CA LYS A 4 36.49 -25.26 28.68
C LYS A 4 35.90 -24.04 27.97
N PHE A 5 36.75 -23.06 27.63
CA PHE A 5 36.36 -21.91 26.82
C PHE A 5 35.91 -22.31 25.41
N LEU A 6 36.65 -23.20 24.74
CA LEU A 6 36.27 -23.70 23.42
C LEU A 6 34.95 -24.49 23.43
N TYR A 7 34.69 -25.29 24.47
CA TYR A 7 33.39 -25.96 24.62
C TYR A 7 32.24 -24.96 24.83
N LEU A 8 32.46 -23.90 25.61
CA LEU A 8 31.47 -22.84 25.80
C LEU A 8 31.15 -22.14 24.48
N ILE A 9 32.18 -21.74 23.71
CA ILE A 9 32.00 -21.11 22.40
C ILE A 9 31.28 -22.06 21.42
N ALA A 10 31.64 -23.34 21.41
CA ALA A 10 30.98 -24.33 20.55
C ALA A 10 29.49 -24.50 20.91
N VAL A 11 29.15 -24.57 22.20
CA VAL A 11 27.76 -24.65 22.67
C VAL A 11 26.99 -23.38 22.28
N LEU A 12 27.57 -22.20 22.47
CA LEU A 12 26.94 -20.94 22.07
C LEU A 12 26.72 -20.87 20.56
N ALA A 13 27.69 -21.29 19.75
CA ALA A 13 27.55 -21.35 18.30
C ALA A 13 26.43 -22.32 17.88
N VAL A 14 26.34 -23.50 18.51
CA VAL A 14 25.25 -24.47 18.26
C VAL A 14 23.90 -23.89 18.66
N ILE A 15 23.79 -23.20 19.80
CA ILE A 15 22.56 -22.53 20.22
C ILE A 15 22.16 -21.44 19.22
N VAL A 16 23.10 -20.62 18.75
CA VAL A 16 22.84 -19.58 17.75
C VAL A 16 22.40 -20.20 16.43
N ILE A 17 23.06 -21.27 15.96
CA ILE A 17 22.66 -21.99 14.75
C ILE A 17 21.26 -22.61 14.92
N ALA A 18 20.98 -23.27 16.04
CA ALA A 18 19.67 -23.83 16.34
C ALA A 18 18.59 -22.76 16.44
N ALA A 19 18.89 -21.59 17.02
CA ALA A 19 17.99 -20.45 17.09
C ALA A 19 17.74 -19.85 15.70
N MET A 20 18.77 -19.67 14.86
CA MET A 20 18.60 -19.22 13.47
C MET A 20 17.80 -20.23 12.64
N PHE A 21 18.02 -21.53 12.86
CA PHE A 21 17.27 -22.60 12.21
C PHE A 21 15.80 -22.62 12.66
N ALA A 22 15.56 -22.45 13.96
CA ALA A 22 14.22 -22.32 14.54
C ALA A 22 13.50 -21.08 14.01
N LEU A 23 14.17 -19.92 13.98
CA LEU A 23 13.65 -18.67 13.40
C LEU A 23 13.34 -18.82 11.92
N ARG A 24 14.11 -19.64 11.18
CA ARG A 24 13.88 -19.90 9.76
C ARG A 24 12.72 -20.85 9.51
N ILE A 25 12.54 -21.88 10.35
CA ILE A 25 11.46 -22.86 10.21
C ILE A 25 10.13 -22.32 10.73
N TRP A 26 10.13 -21.64 11.88
CA TRP A 26 8.94 -21.15 12.57
C TRP A 26 8.76 -19.63 12.47
N SER A 27 9.35 -19.00 11.46
CA SER A 27 9.25 -17.54 11.25
C SER A 27 7.78 -17.10 11.25
N ASN A 28 6.94 -17.79 10.47
CA ASN A 28 5.53 -17.46 10.30
C ASN A 28 4.74 -17.57 11.61
N GLU A 29 4.96 -18.64 12.37
CA GLU A 29 4.32 -18.92 13.66
C GLU A 29 4.75 -17.89 14.71
N LEU A 30 6.03 -17.52 14.72
CA LEU A 30 6.54 -16.47 15.61
C LEU A 30 6.01 -15.09 15.23
N THR A 31 5.91 -14.77 13.93
CA THR A 31 5.27 -13.55 13.44
C THR A 31 3.80 -13.50 13.87
N ARG A 32 3.05 -14.60 13.71
CA ARG A 32 1.67 -14.71 14.20
C ARG A 32 1.60 -14.51 15.71
N PHE A 33 2.45 -15.18 16.48
CA PHE A 33 2.50 -15.06 17.94
C PHE A 33 2.80 -13.62 18.39
N ALA A 34 3.67 -12.92 17.68
CA ALA A 34 4.11 -11.56 17.98
C ALA A 34 3.05 -10.50 17.64
N PHE A 35 2.32 -10.66 16.55
CA PHE A 35 1.47 -9.59 16.00
C PHE A 35 -0.03 -9.84 16.06
N VAL A 36 -0.49 -11.09 16.17
CA VAL A 36 -1.94 -11.39 16.25
C VAL A 36 -2.47 -10.96 17.62
N PRO A 37 -3.48 -10.07 17.67
CA PRO A 37 -4.11 -9.69 18.92
C PRO A 37 -4.70 -10.90 19.66
N ARG A 38 -4.61 -10.85 21.00
CA ARG A 38 -5.16 -11.88 21.90
C ARG A 38 -6.31 -11.38 22.75
N ALA A 39 -6.55 -10.07 22.75
CA ALA A 39 -7.69 -9.46 23.38
C ALA A 39 -8.99 -9.87 22.67
N ALA A 40 -10.12 -9.76 23.38
CA ALA A 40 -11.43 -9.88 22.77
C ALA A 40 -11.63 -8.77 21.73
N PHE A 41 -12.40 -9.04 20.69
CA PHE A 41 -12.77 -8.00 19.74
C PHE A 41 -13.69 -6.98 20.40
N GLU A 42 -13.30 -5.72 20.31
CA GLU A 42 -14.08 -4.57 20.79
C GLU A 42 -14.86 -4.00 19.60
N ARG A 43 -16.18 -4.07 19.66
CA ARG A 43 -17.01 -3.41 18.65
C ARG A 43 -16.90 -1.90 18.84
N LEU A 44 -16.34 -1.24 17.84
CA LEU A 44 -16.21 0.21 17.83
C LEU A 44 -17.39 0.84 17.09
N ASP A 45 -17.98 1.87 17.68
CA ASP A 45 -19.00 2.65 16.99
C ASP A 45 -18.39 3.39 15.79
N PRO A 46 -19.16 3.60 14.71
CA PRO A 46 -18.74 4.45 13.61
C PRO A 46 -18.35 5.85 14.11
N PRO A 47 -17.40 6.54 13.46
CA PRO A 47 -17.10 7.92 13.82
C PRO A 47 -18.36 8.77 13.73
N ALA A 48 -18.48 9.73 14.65
CA ALA A 48 -19.61 10.66 14.66
C ALA A 48 -19.80 11.31 13.28
N ALA A 49 -21.05 11.65 12.94
CA ALA A 49 -21.34 12.37 11.71
C ALA A 49 -20.52 13.66 11.66
N GLY A 50 -19.80 13.89 10.55
CA GLY A 50 -18.93 15.04 10.41
C GLY A 50 -17.59 14.95 11.13
N ALA A 51 -17.20 13.82 11.74
CA ALA A 51 -15.89 13.66 12.39
C ALA A 51 -14.72 14.07 11.48
N TYR A 52 -14.79 13.71 10.19
CA TYR A 52 -13.77 14.03 9.18
C TYR A 52 -13.81 15.48 8.67
N LEU A 53 -14.68 16.36 9.20
CA LEU A 53 -14.53 17.81 9.04
C LEU A 53 -13.36 18.32 9.89
N SER A 54 -13.10 17.66 11.03
CA SER A 54 -11.99 18.01 11.91
C SER A 54 -10.65 17.79 11.22
N ARG A 55 -9.77 18.76 11.38
CA ARG A 55 -8.37 18.70 10.94
C ARG A 55 -7.62 17.52 11.55
N ASP A 56 -7.91 17.16 12.79
CA ASP A 56 -7.19 16.09 13.52
C ASP A 56 -7.46 14.68 13.00
N MET A 57 -8.49 14.52 12.16
CA MET A 57 -8.82 13.26 11.50
C MET A 57 -8.05 13.06 10.20
N TRP A 58 -7.12 13.95 9.86
CA TRP A 58 -6.30 13.88 8.65
C TRP A 58 -4.81 13.85 9.00
N ILE A 59 -4.06 13.06 8.24
CA ILE A 59 -2.60 13.11 8.21
C ILE A 59 -2.14 14.15 7.19
N SER A 60 -2.84 14.19 6.05
CA SER A 60 -2.61 15.15 4.96
C SER A 60 -3.93 15.72 4.49
N ARG A 61 -3.95 17.03 4.29
CA ARG A 61 -5.07 17.80 3.75
C ARG A 61 -4.54 19.12 3.20
N PRO A 62 -5.12 19.72 2.14
CA PRO A 62 -4.48 20.82 1.42
C PRO A 62 -4.25 22.09 2.24
N ASP A 63 -5.02 22.30 3.32
CA ASP A 63 -4.85 23.40 4.27
C ASP A 63 -3.69 23.19 5.26
N PHE A 64 -2.92 22.09 5.17
CA PHE A 64 -1.82 21.80 6.09
C PHE A 64 -0.53 22.55 5.76
N GLY A 65 -0.38 23.05 4.53
CA GLY A 65 0.77 23.84 4.12
C GLY A 65 2.09 23.08 4.22
N THR A 66 3.13 23.74 4.74
CA THR A 66 4.50 23.18 4.80
C THR A 66 4.67 22.03 5.80
N GLY A 67 3.76 21.86 6.75
CA GLY A 67 3.77 20.76 7.72
C GLY A 67 3.05 19.51 7.25
N ASP A 68 2.54 19.48 6.00
CA ASP A 68 1.86 18.31 5.44
C ASP A 68 2.89 17.25 4.99
N PRO A 69 2.89 16.03 5.56
CA PRO A 69 3.81 14.98 5.15
C PRO A 69 3.66 14.59 3.67
N ALA A 70 2.45 14.65 3.10
CA ALA A 70 2.26 14.33 1.69
C ALA A 70 2.80 15.42 0.75
N GLN A 71 3.10 16.62 1.26
CA GLN A 71 3.73 17.69 0.48
C GLN A 71 5.26 17.59 0.46
N TRP A 72 5.84 16.64 1.20
CA TRP A 72 7.27 16.38 1.13
C TRP A 72 7.69 15.96 -0.29
N ALA A 73 8.90 16.35 -0.69
CA ALA A 73 9.49 15.92 -1.95
C ALA A 73 11.01 15.83 -1.78
N PRO A 74 11.68 14.83 -2.39
CA PRO A 74 13.14 14.75 -2.41
C PRO A 74 13.77 16.00 -3.04
N ALA A 75 15.04 16.24 -2.71
CA ALA A 75 15.79 17.36 -3.26
C ALA A 75 15.74 17.38 -4.80
N GLY A 76 15.50 18.56 -5.38
CA GLY A 76 15.40 18.75 -6.84
C GLY A 76 14.06 18.34 -7.45
N VAL A 77 13.13 17.75 -6.70
CA VAL A 77 11.79 17.43 -7.20
C VAL A 77 10.83 18.60 -6.96
N ARG A 78 10.26 19.14 -8.03
CA ARG A 78 9.30 20.24 -7.96
C ARG A 78 7.92 19.73 -7.50
N ARG A 79 7.34 20.42 -6.52
CA ARG A 79 5.92 20.27 -6.12
C ARG A 79 5.03 20.83 -7.24
N GLY A 80 3.92 20.18 -7.52
CA GLY A 80 3.04 20.62 -8.60
C GLY A 80 1.75 21.25 -8.09
N GLU A 81 1.17 22.13 -8.90
CA GLU A 81 -0.11 22.80 -8.65
C GLU A 81 -1.23 22.18 -9.50
N GLY A 82 -1.16 20.86 -9.73
CA GLY A 82 -2.13 20.20 -10.59
C GLY A 82 -3.54 20.21 -9.99
N ARG A 83 -4.53 20.18 -10.88
CA ARG A 83 -5.96 20.37 -10.55
C ARG A 83 -6.67 19.12 -10.02
N ALA A 84 -5.97 17.99 -9.88
CA ALA A 84 -6.59 16.76 -9.39
C ALA A 84 -6.63 16.73 -7.86
N ALA A 85 -7.51 15.91 -7.31
CA ALA A 85 -7.54 15.59 -5.90
C ALA A 85 -7.21 14.10 -5.72
N VAL A 86 -6.27 13.80 -4.83
CA VAL A 86 -5.90 12.42 -4.51
C VAL A 86 -6.49 12.05 -3.17
N PHE A 87 -7.27 10.98 -3.12
CA PHE A 87 -7.62 10.31 -1.87
C PHE A 87 -6.68 9.13 -1.66
N PHE A 88 -5.75 9.25 -0.72
CA PHE A 88 -4.73 8.26 -0.42
C PHE A 88 -5.03 7.53 0.89
N VAL A 89 -5.25 6.22 0.83
CA VAL A 89 -5.45 5.37 2.02
C VAL A 89 -4.12 4.70 2.36
N HIS A 90 -3.51 5.12 3.47
CA HIS A 90 -2.20 4.64 3.90
C HIS A 90 -2.23 3.18 4.38
N PRO A 91 -1.09 2.46 4.39
CA PRO A 91 -1.02 1.08 4.87
C PRO A 91 -1.14 0.99 6.39
N THR A 92 -1.13 -0.24 6.92
CA THR A 92 -1.15 -0.51 8.36
C THR A 92 0.09 0.05 9.06
N SER A 93 -0.13 0.95 10.00
CA SER A 93 0.87 1.57 10.88
C SER A 93 0.78 1.09 12.33
N TYR A 94 -0.35 0.50 12.72
CA TYR A 94 -0.55 -0.13 14.03
C TYR A 94 -0.01 -1.57 14.02
N LEU A 95 1.19 -1.73 14.57
CA LEU A 95 1.90 -3.02 14.67
C LEU A 95 1.78 -3.64 16.07
N ALA A 96 1.11 -2.97 16.99
CA ALA A 96 0.87 -3.48 18.32
C ALA A 96 -0.27 -4.52 18.29
N ARG A 97 -0.44 -5.27 19.40
CA ARG A 97 -1.35 -6.44 19.47
C ARG A 97 -2.36 -6.36 20.62
N GLU A 98 -2.42 -5.21 21.26
CA GLU A 98 -3.27 -4.92 22.41
C GLU A 98 -4.74 -4.78 21.96
N HIS A 99 -4.97 -4.20 20.78
CA HIS A 99 -6.30 -4.05 20.19
C HIS A 99 -6.39 -4.65 18.79
N TRP A 100 -7.58 -5.02 18.36
CA TRP A 100 -7.84 -5.43 16.97
C TRP A 100 -7.85 -4.25 16.00
N ASN A 101 -8.22 -3.07 16.48
CA ASN A 101 -8.14 -1.80 15.76
C ASN A 101 -7.29 -0.82 16.56
N GLY A 102 -6.31 -0.19 15.90
CA GLY A 102 -5.43 0.77 16.54
C GLY A 102 -6.17 2.03 17.02
N PRO A 103 -5.98 2.48 18.27
CA PRO A 103 -6.47 3.76 18.74
C PRO A 103 -5.94 4.92 17.87
N LEU A 104 -6.76 5.95 17.66
CA LEU A 104 -6.38 7.10 16.82
C LEU A 104 -5.28 7.98 17.43
N ASP A 105 -5.08 7.88 18.74
CA ASP A 105 -4.08 8.61 19.52
C ASP A 105 -2.82 7.80 19.83
N ASP A 106 -2.72 6.55 19.36
CA ASP A 106 -1.53 5.72 19.48
C ASP A 106 -0.31 6.42 18.83
N THR A 107 0.70 6.72 19.63
CA THR A 107 1.81 7.60 19.23
C THR A 107 2.71 6.97 18.18
N ASP A 108 2.95 5.65 18.27
CA ASP A 108 3.79 4.91 17.33
C ASP A 108 3.08 4.71 15.99
N ALA A 109 1.80 4.35 16.00
CA ALA A 109 0.99 4.22 14.81
C ALA A 109 0.84 5.57 14.08
N ARG A 110 0.64 6.67 14.82
CA ARG A 110 0.59 8.02 14.24
C ARG A 110 1.91 8.43 13.59
N ARG A 111 3.03 8.23 14.29
CA ARG A 111 4.37 8.54 13.76
C ARG A 111 4.65 7.74 12.49
N ARG A 112 4.41 6.43 12.53
CA ARG A 112 4.64 5.52 11.40
C ARG A 112 3.72 5.81 10.21
N ALA A 113 2.45 6.18 10.45
CA ALA A 113 1.54 6.62 9.39
C ALA A 113 2.04 7.92 8.72
N GLY A 114 2.63 8.84 9.49
CA GLY A 114 3.32 10.01 8.96
C GLY A 114 4.42 9.66 7.96
N TYR A 115 5.32 8.72 8.33
CA TYR A 115 6.37 8.24 7.43
C TYR A 115 5.82 7.58 6.16
N PHE A 116 4.75 6.77 6.27
CA PHE A 116 4.13 6.16 5.09
C PHE A 116 3.50 7.21 4.17
N VAL A 117 2.79 8.20 4.71
CA VAL A 117 2.22 9.29 3.90
C VAL A 117 3.34 10.11 3.26
N GLN A 118 4.43 10.39 3.97
CA GLN A 118 5.60 11.07 3.42
C GLN A 118 6.28 10.27 2.30
N GLY A 119 6.58 9.00 2.50
CA GLY A 119 7.31 8.18 1.52
C GLY A 119 6.47 7.70 0.34
N MET A 120 5.16 7.49 0.53
CA MET A 120 4.28 6.90 -0.49
C MET A 120 3.33 7.92 -1.11
N ALA A 121 2.62 8.70 -0.30
CA ALA A 121 1.59 9.61 -0.82
C ALA A 121 2.21 10.82 -1.56
N SER A 122 3.44 11.20 -1.20
CA SER A 122 4.19 12.25 -1.89
C SER A 122 4.44 11.98 -3.38
N ALA A 123 4.43 10.71 -3.81
CA ALA A 123 4.53 10.36 -5.25
C ALA A 123 3.42 11.03 -6.07
N PHE A 124 2.26 11.30 -5.45
CA PHE A 124 1.08 11.87 -6.09
C PHE A 124 1.01 13.41 -6.02
N ASN A 125 1.85 14.07 -5.23
CA ASN A 125 1.76 15.52 -4.97
C ASN A 125 2.23 16.42 -6.15
N GLY A 126 2.57 15.83 -7.29
CA GLY A 126 3.03 16.56 -8.48
C GLY A 126 1.91 17.09 -9.35
N GLN A 127 0.68 16.61 -9.15
CA GLN A 127 -0.45 16.92 -10.00
C GLN A 127 -1.76 17.07 -9.21
N ALA A 128 -1.67 16.93 -7.89
CA ALA A 128 -2.84 16.83 -7.07
C ALA A 128 -2.61 17.30 -5.65
N GLN A 129 -3.72 17.73 -5.07
CA GLN A 129 -3.83 17.93 -3.63
C GLN A 129 -4.10 16.58 -2.98
N VAL A 130 -3.21 16.14 -2.09
CA VAL A 130 -3.33 14.83 -1.42
C VAL A 130 -4.18 14.98 -0.15
N TRP A 131 -5.08 14.03 0.04
CA TRP A 131 -5.90 13.85 1.22
C TRP A 131 -5.65 12.45 1.77
N ALA A 132 -5.10 12.37 2.97
CA ALA A 132 -4.83 11.09 3.65
C ALA A 132 -5.48 11.10 5.04
N PRO A 133 -6.54 10.29 5.27
CA PRO A 133 -7.24 10.29 6.54
C PRO A 133 -6.47 9.51 7.60
N ARG A 134 -6.71 9.84 8.87
CA ARG A 134 -6.51 8.91 9.98
C ARG A 134 -7.72 7.99 10.06
N TYR A 135 -7.49 6.72 10.33
CA TYR A 135 -8.57 5.75 10.55
C TYR A 135 -8.13 4.70 11.56
N ARG A 136 -9.09 4.05 12.22
CA ARG A 136 -8.83 2.99 13.21
C ARG A 136 -8.46 1.71 12.49
N GLN A 137 -7.22 1.68 12.01
CA GLN A 137 -6.63 0.59 11.22
C GLN A 137 -6.79 -0.75 11.92
N ALA A 138 -7.12 -1.80 11.15
CA ALA A 138 -6.98 -3.15 11.68
C ALA A 138 -5.50 -3.42 11.98
N ALA A 139 -5.21 -4.02 13.12
CA ALA A 139 -3.86 -4.37 13.52
C ALA A 139 -3.19 -5.26 12.47
N PHE A 140 -1.86 -5.17 12.35
CA PHE A 140 -1.11 -5.98 11.37
C PHE A 140 -1.42 -7.48 11.50
N GLY A 141 -1.61 -7.97 12.73
CA GLY A 141 -2.01 -9.34 13.00
C GLY A 141 -3.32 -9.80 12.37
N ALA A 142 -4.23 -8.88 12.00
CA ALA A 142 -5.46 -9.21 11.29
C ALA A 142 -5.20 -9.84 9.91
N PHE A 143 -4.02 -9.62 9.31
CA PHE A 143 -3.60 -10.25 8.05
C PHE A 143 -2.90 -11.60 8.24
N LEU A 144 -2.65 -12.00 9.49
CA LEU A 144 -1.86 -13.19 9.81
C LEU A 144 -2.71 -14.31 10.44
N THR A 145 -4.03 -14.17 10.42
CA THR A 145 -4.97 -15.07 11.10
C THR A 145 -6.26 -15.26 10.31
N ASP A 146 -6.86 -16.45 10.44
CA ASP A 146 -8.17 -16.79 9.88
C ASP A 146 -9.32 -16.56 10.88
N LYS A 147 -9.02 -15.97 12.04
CA LYS A 147 -9.99 -15.62 13.05
C LYS A 147 -11.00 -14.58 12.53
N PRO A 148 -12.30 -14.70 12.85
CA PRO A 148 -13.31 -13.75 12.40
C PRO A 148 -13.03 -12.31 12.86
N GLU A 149 -12.39 -12.13 14.01
CA GLU A 149 -11.99 -10.83 14.56
C GLU A 149 -11.08 -10.04 13.61
N GLY A 150 -10.24 -10.74 12.83
CA GLY A 150 -9.40 -10.10 11.81
C GLY A 150 -10.22 -9.44 10.71
N GLN A 151 -11.31 -10.08 10.27
CA GLN A 151 -12.23 -9.49 9.29
C GLN A 151 -13.07 -8.37 9.92
N GLN A 152 -13.59 -8.58 11.13
CA GLN A 152 -14.35 -7.56 11.86
C GLN A 152 -13.55 -6.26 12.06
N ALA A 153 -12.24 -6.39 12.31
CA ALA A 153 -11.34 -5.25 12.44
C ALA A 153 -11.18 -4.49 11.12
N LEU A 154 -11.05 -5.20 10.00
CA LEU A 154 -10.95 -4.58 8.68
C LEU A 154 -12.25 -3.92 8.25
N ASP A 155 -13.40 -4.54 8.57
CA ASP A 155 -14.71 -3.94 8.31
C ASP A 155 -14.88 -2.64 9.10
N THR A 156 -14.42 -2.62 10.36
CA THR A 156 -14.41 -1.41 11.21
C THR A 156 -13.52 -0.32 10.62
N ALA A 157 -12.29 -0.67 10.20
CA ALA A 157 -11.37 0.27 9.57
C ALA A 157 -11.95 0.83 8.25
N TYR A 158 -12.66 0.00 7.47
CA TYR A 158 -13.29 0.43 6.24
C TYR A 158 -14.41 1.46 6.45
N VAL A 159 -15.19 1.32 7.53
CA VAL A 159 -16.23 2.33 7.88
C VAL A 159 -15.61 3.71 8.06
N ASP A 160 -14.46 3.80 8.72
CA ASP A 160 -13.72 5.05 8.90
C ASP A 160 -13.24 5.62 7.56
N VAL A 161 -12.64 4.78 6.70
CA VAL A 161 -12.20 5.17 5.34
C VAL A 161 -13.37 5.68 4.51
N LEU A 162 -14.54 5.04 4.60
CA LEU A 162 -15.75 5.46 3.89
C LEU A 162 -16.23 6.84 4.36
N ARG A 163 -16.21 7.10 5.67
CA ARG A 163 -16.58 8.41 6.25
C ARG A 163 -15.58 9.50 5.85
N ALA A 164 -14.30 9.18 5.81
CA ALA A 164 -13.27 10.08 5.30
C ALA A 164 -13.49 10.40 3.82
N PHE A 165 -13.81 9.39 3.00
CA PHE A 165 -14.07 9.57 1.58
C PHE A 165 -15.29 10.45 1.32
N ASP A 166 -16.36 10.29 2.09
CA ASP A 166 -17.54 11.16 2.02
C ASP A 166 -17.17 12.63 2.30
N ALA A 167 -16.36 12.88 3.33
CA ALA A 167 -15.88 14.23 3.66
C ALA A 167 -14.95 14.79 2.57
N PHE A 168 -14.07 13.97 2.01
CA PHE A 168 -13.21 14.34 0.88
C PHE A 168 -14.04 14.77 -0.35
N LEU A 169 -15.03 13.97 -0.75
CA LEU A 169 -15.89 14.29 -1.89
C LEU A 169 -16.70 15.57 -1.69
N ALA A 170 -17.13 15.84 -0.45
CA ALA A 170 -17.84 17.06 -0.10
C ALA A 170 -16.93 18.30 -0.09
N ALA A 171 -15.64 18.13 0.18
CA ALA A 171 -14.68 19.23 0.29
C ALA A 171 -14.10 19.69 -1.05
N ILE A 172 -14.06 18.82 -2.06
CA ILE A 172 -13.51 19.14 -3.39
C ILE A 172 -14.60 19.65 -4.35
N PRO A 173 -14.29 20.57 -5.28
CA PRO A 173 -15.24 20.97 -6.32
C PRO A 173 -15.78 19.79 -7.14
N ALA A 174 -17.02 19.88 -7.62
CA ALA A 174 -17.73 18.78 -8.27
C ALA A 174 -17.10 18.33 -9.61
N ASP A 175 -16.36 19.21 -10.27
CA ASP A 175 -15.65 18.98 -11.54
C ASP A 175 -14.18 18.58 -11.34
N THR A 176 -13.71 18.51 -10.08
CA THR A 176 -12.32 18.13 -9.78
C THR A 176 -12.06 16.67 -10.18
N PRO A 177 -11.06 16.39 -11.03
CA PRO A 177 -10.63 15.04 -11.35
C PRO A 177 -10.05 14.34 -10.13
N ILE A 178 -10.41 13.07 -9.95
CA ILE A 178 -10.07 12.29 -8.75
C ILE A 178 -9.07 11.20 -9.12
N VAL A 179 -7.99 11.11 -8.34
CA VAL A 179 -7.12 9.95 -8.30
C VAL A 179 -7.38 9.23 -6.98
N LEU A 180 -7.60 7.93 -7.03
CA LEU A 180 -7.75 7.12 -5.83
C LEU A 180 -6.50 6.27 -5.65
N ALA A 181 -5.91 6.26 -4.47
CA ALA A 181 -4.68 5.50 -4.22
C ALA A 181 -4.73 4.85 -2.84
N GLY A 182 -4.10 3.70 -2.71
CA GLY A 182 -3.94 3.05 -1.43
C GLY A 182 -2.83 2.03 -1.46
N HIS A 183 -2.23 1.75 -0.31
CA HIS A 183 -1.19 0.73 -0.17
C HIS A 183 -1.56 -0.31 0.87
N SER A 184 -1.29 -1.60 0.62
CA SER A 184 -1.51 -2.69 1.58
C SER A 184 -2.97 -2.74 2.08
N GLN A 185 -3.23 -2.60 3.39
CA GLN A 185 -4.57 -2.43 3.97
C GLN A 185 -5.37 -1.31 3.27
N GLY A 186 -4.72 -0.19 2.93
CA GLY A 186 -5.35 0.89 2.20
C GLY A 186 -5.74 0.52 0.78
N ALA A 187 -4.99 -0.37 0.11
CA ALA A 187 -5.37 -0.91 -1.19
C ALA A 187 -6.60 -1.84 -1.07
N LEU A 188 -6.63 -2.70 -0.05
CA LEU A 188 -7.81 -3.54 0.26
C LEU A 188 -9.06 -2.67 0.51
N HIS A 189 -8.94 -1.61 1.31
CA HIS A 189 -10.05 -0.67 1.53
C HIS A 189 -10.43 0.10 0.26
N LEU A 190 -9.45 0.47 -0.58
CA LEU A 190 -9.71 1.11 -1.85
C LEU A 190 -10.47 0.19 -2.82
N MET A 191 -10.15 -1.10 -2.87
CA MET A 191 -10.91 -2.08 -3.66
C MET A 191 -12.39 -2.11 -3.26
N GLN A 192 -12.68 -2.16 -1.96
CA GLN A 192 -14.05 -2.13 -1.44
C GLN A 192 -14.73 -0.78 -1.72
N LEU A 193 -14.00 0.33 -1.60
CA LEU A 193 -14.49 1.67 -1.94
C LEU A 193 -14.86 1.80 -3.42
N LEU A 194 -14.05 1.24 -4.32
CA LEU A 194 -14.34 1.22 -5.76
C LEU A 194 -15.64 0.46 -6.02
N LYS A 195 -15.82 -0.74 -5.43
CA LYS A 195 -17.08 -1.49 -5.52
C LYS A 195 -18.28 -0.68 -4.99
N ASP A 196 -18.15 -0.07 -3.82
CA ASP A 196 -19.30 0.56 -3.15
C ASP A 196 -19.65 1.94 -3.71
N ARG A 197 -18.66 2.70 -4.19
CA ARG A 197 -18.82 4.13 -4.53
C ARG A 197 -18.58 4.46 -5.98
N VAL A 198 -17.89 3.60 -6.74
CA VAL A 198 -17.51 3.86 -8.14
C VAL A 198 -18.25 2.94 -9.09
N ALA A 199 -18.30 1.63 -8.84
CA ALA A 199 -18.88 0.66 -9.75
C ALA A 199 -20.34 0.97 -10.09
N GLY A 200 -20.62 1.19 -11.38
CA GLY A 200 -21.97 1.51 -11.87
C GLY A 200 -22.51 2.88 -11.42
N LYS A 201 -21.67 3.76 -10.86
CA LYS A 201 -22.10 5.05 -10.28
C LYS A 201 -21.54 6.25 -11.05
N PRO A 202 -22.22 7.42 -11.01
CA PRO A 202 -21.76 8.63 -11.71
C PRO A 202 -20.34 9.07 -11.36
N LEU A 203 -19.90 8.77 -10.14
CA LEU A 203 -18.56 9.09 -9.65
C LEU A 203 -17.44 8.51 -10.53
N ALA A 204 -17.66 7.37 -11.19
CA ALA A 204 -16.69 6.75 -12.10
C ALA A 204 -16.18 7.71 -13.18
N ARG A 205 -17.02 8.63 -13.66
CA ARG A 205 -16.64 9.62 -14.69
C ARG A 205 -15.58 10.63 -14.22
N ARG A 206 -15.46 10.82 -12.90
CA ARG A 206 -14.47 11.71 -12.28
C ARG A 206 -13.14 11.00 -11.98
N ILE A 207 -13.10 9.67 -12.06
CA ILE A 207 -11.89 8.91 -11.72
C ILE A 207 -10.92 8.93 -12.89
N VAL A 208 -9.76 9.55 -12.68
CA VAL A 208 -8.65 9.55 -13.65
C VAL A 208 -7.99 8.18 -13.68
N ALA A 209 -7.66 7.64 -12.50
CA ALA A 209 -7.12 6.30 -12.30
C ALA A 209 -7.23 5.90 -10.83
N ALA A 210 -7.22 4.60 -10.58
CA ALA A 210 -7.13 4.04 -9.24
C ALA A 210 -5.85 3.20 -9.07
N TYR A 211 -5.17 3.38 -7.93
CA TYR A 211 -3.89 2.77 -7.59
C TYR A 211 -3.98 1.94 -6.29
N PRO A 212 -4.73 0.82 -6.24
CA PRO A 212 -4.71 -0.13 -5.13
C PRO A 212 -3.43 -0.99 -5.18
N ILE A 213 -2.32 -0.48 -4.63
CA ILE A 213 -0.98 -1.08 -4.73
C ILE A 213 -0.68 -1.95 -3.49
N GLY A 214 0.03 -3.06 -3.65
CA GLY A 214 0.47 -3.90 -2.52
C GLY A 214 -0.63 -4.78 -1.91
N TRP A 215 -1.77 -4.93 -2.59
CA TRP A 215 -2.73 -5.98 -2.24
C TRP A 215 -3.13 -6.74 -3.51
N PRO A 216 -3.04 -8.08 -3.55
CA PRO A 216 -3.37 -8.81 -4.77
C PRO A 216 -4.85 -8.68 -5.16
N ILE A 217 -5.10 -8.59 -6.47
CA ILE A 217 -6.44 -8.39 -7.05
C ILE A 217 -6.75 -9.55 -7.99
N SER A 218 -7.85 -10.27 -7.71
CA SER A 218 -8.37 -11.27 -8.64
C SER A 218 -8.85 -10.60 -9.93
N ILE A 219 -8.26 -10.95 -11.07
CA ILE A 219 -8.71 -10.48 -12.38
C ILE A 219 -10.15 -10.96 -12.67
N GLN A 220 -10.52 -12.15 -12.18
CA GLN A 220 -11.82 -12.76 -12.46
C GLN A 220 -12.91 -12.28 -11.50
N HIS A 221 -12.59 -12.04 -10.23
CA HIS A 221 -13.58 -11.84 -9.18
C HIS A 221 -13.57 -10.45 -8.54
N ASP A 222 -12.39 -9.83 -8.40
CA ASP A 222 -12.28 -8.50 -7.80
C ASP A 222 -12.39 -7.39 -8.85
N LEU A 223 -11.64 -7.52 -9.96
CA LEU A 223 -11.54 -6.48 -10.99
C LEU A 223 -12.92 -6.10 -11.58
N PRO A 224 -13.80 -7.05 -11.98
CA PRO A 224 -15.12 -6.70 -12.51
C PRO A 224 -16.01 -6.00 -11.47
N ALA A 225 -15.88 -6.37 -10.18
CA ALA A 225 -16.68 -5.81 -9.10
C ALA A 225 -16.30 -4.36 -8.75
N MET A 226 -15.07 -3.94 -9.04
CA MET A 226 -14.61 -2.55 -8.84
C MET A 226 -15.13 -1.58 -9.91
N GLY A 227 -15.64 -2.08 -11.04
CA GLY A 227 -16.29 -1.29 -12.07
C GLY A 227 -15.39 -0.41 -12.93
N LEU A 228 -14.06 -0.59 -12.84
CA LEU A 228 -13.06 0.02 -13.73
C LEU A 228 -12.16 -1.10 -14.30
N PRO A 229 -11.79 -1.06 -15.60
CA PRO A 229 -10.89 -2.04 -16.18
C PRO A 229 -9.44 -1.85 -15.70
N ALA A 230 -8.60 -2.87 -15.89
CA ALA A 230 -7.15 -2.69 -15.80
C ALA A 230 -6.64 -1.76 -16.91
N CYS A 231 -5.57 -1.01 -16.64
CA CYS A 231 -4.98 -0.11 -17.63
C CYS A 231 -4.22 -0.88 -18.72
N ALA A 232 -4.73 -0.86 -19.96
CA ALA A 232 -4.10 -1.43 -21.14
C ALA A 232 -3.06 -0.48 -21.77
N ALA A 233 -3.18 0.83 -21.54
CA ALA A 233 -2.28 1.85 -22.10
C ALA A 233 -1.82 2.86 -21.01
N PRO A 234 -0.62 3.44 -21.19
CA PRO A 234 -0.04 4.38 -20.21
C PRO A 234 -0.86 5.66 -20.00
N ASP A 235 -1.66 6.07 -20.97
CA ASP A 235 -2.50 7.27 -20.93
C ASP A 235 -4.01 6.96 -20.82
N GLN A 236 -4.39 5.69 -20.73
CA GLN A 236 -5.77 5.29 -20.48
C GLN A 236 -6.27 5.88 -19.16
N GLN A 237 -7.49 6.40 -19.17
CA GLN A 237 -8.14 6.95 -17.98
C GLN A 237 -9.22 6.01 -17.48
N GLY A 238 -9.71 6.25 -16.26
CA GLY A 238 -10.78 5.46 -15.65
C GLY A 238 -10.39 3.98 -15.53
N CYS A 239 -9.13 3.71 -15.19
CA CYS A 239 -8.60 2.35 -15.12
C CYS A 239 -7.79 2.12 -13.84
N ILE A 240 -7.49 0.85 -13.57
CA ILE A 240 -6.80 0.37 -12.36
C ILE A 240 -5.36 0.01 -12.67
N VAL A 241 -4.45 0.49 -11.83
CA VAL A 241 -3.02 0.19 -11.82
C VAL A 241 -2.69 -0.47 -10.48
N SER A 242 -2.14 -1.68 -10.49
CA SER A 242 -1.77 -2.39 -9.26
C SER A 242 -0.57 -3.30 -9.48
N TRP A 243 0.25 -3.47 -8.44
CA TRP A 243 1.35 -4.41 -8.42
C TRP A 243 1.71 -4.79 -6.97
N SER A 244 2.50 -5.85 -6.82
CA SER A 244 3.13 -6.26 -5.56
C SER A 244 4.54 -6.77 -5.86
N SER A 245 5.55 -6.20 -5.24
CA SER A 245 6.95 -6.28 -5.68
C SER A 245 7.74 -7.35 -4.95
N PHE A 246 8.44 -8.19 -5.70
CA PHE A 246 9.34 -9.21 -5.18
C PHE A 246 10.67 -9.20 -5.94
N ALA A 247 11.77 -9.39 -5.22
CA ALA A 247 13.06 -9.70 -5.82
C ALA A 247 13.21 -11.21 -6.04
N GLU A 248 14.11 -11.60 -6.94
CA GLU A 248 14.34 -13.00 -7.31
C GLU A 248 15.52 -13.59 -6.48
N PRO A 249 15.41 -14.83 -5.96
CA PRO A 249 14.23 -15.71 -6.02
C PRO A 249 13.11 -15.26 -5.06
N ALA A 250 11.88 -15.24 -5.55
CA ALA A 250 10.71 -14.82 -4.78
C ALA A 250 10.08 -16.01 -4.03
N ASP A 251 9.64 -15.80 -2.80
CA ASP A 251 8.73 -16.71 -2.08
C ASP A 251 7.46 -15.95 -1.66
N PRO A 252 6.39 -16.00 -2.49
CA PRO A 252 5.17 -15.25 -2.23
C PRO A 252 4.13 -16.00 -1.39
N THR A 253 4.49 -17.16 -0.83
CA THR A 253 3.53 -18.10 -0.20
C THR A 253 2.67 -17.41 0.86
N LEU A 254 3.30 -16.70 1.80
CA LEU A 254 2.60 -15.99 2.89
C LEU A 254 1.55 -15.00 2.36
N VAL A 255 1.89 -14.23 1.33
CA VAL A 255 1.01 -13.20 0.77
C VAL A 255 -0.15 -13.83 0.01
N LEU A 256 0.12 -14.84 -0.82
CA LEU A 256 -0.92 -15.48 -1.63
C LEU A 256 -1.87 -16.33 -0.78
N GLU A 257 -1.39 -16.94 0.31
CA GLU A 257 -2.25 -17.63 1.28
C GLU A 257 -3.18 -16.63 2.00
N ALA A 258 -2.64 -15.53 2.54
CA ALA A 258 -3.45 -14.50 3.21
C ALA A 258 -4.49 -13.86 2.26
N TYR A 259 -4.13 -13.71 0.98
CA TYR A 259 -5.04 -13.24 -0.07
C TYR A 259 -6.17 -14.25 -0.35
N ARG A 260 -5.86 -15.55 -0.44
CA ARG A 260 -6.83 -16.62 -0.76
C ARG A 260 -7.71 -17.01 0.42
N ALA A 261 -7.26 -16.79 1.66
CA ALA A 261 -8.05 -17.03 2.87
C ALA A 261 -9.32 -16.15 2.95
N ARG A 262 -9.40 -15.09 2.15
CA ARG A 262 -10.52 -14.15 2.12
C ARG A 262 -11.31 -14.30 0.82
N PRO A 263 -12.65 -14.21 0.87
CA PRO A 263 -13.44 -14.15 -0.36
C PRO A 263 -13.07 -12.90 -1.19
N ALA A 264 -13.32 -12.99 -2.48
CA ALA A 264 -13.26 -11.85 -3.40
C ALA A 264 -14.42 -10.89 -3.15
N LEU A 265 -14.36 -9.73 -3.80
CA LEU A 265 -15.38 -8.69 -3.70
C LEU A 265 -16.79 -9.15 -4.13
N ASP A 266 -16.88 -10.17 -5.01
CA ASP A 266 -18.13 -10.81 -5.44
C ASP A 266 -18.59 -11.95 -4.51
N GLY A 267 -17.86 -12.19 -3.41
CA GLY A 267 -18.15 -13.22 -2.41
C GLY A 267 -17.60 -14.62 -2.76
N LYS A 268 -16.97 -14.81 -3.92
CA LYS A 268 -16.44 -16.12 -4.32
C LYS A 268 -15.05 -16.36 -3.73
N ALA A 269 -14.68 -17.64 -3.59
CA ALA A 269 -13.33 -18.02 -3.24
C ALA A 269 -12.35 -17.67 -4.38
N LYS A 270 -11.11 -17.32 -4.02
CA LYS A 270 -10.06 -16.99 -4.99
C LYS A 270 -9.20 -18.22 -5.26
N GLY A 271 -8.92 -18.49 -6.53
CA GLY A 271 -8.12 -19.64 -6.95
C GLY A 271 -6.62 -19.36 -7.03
N THR A 272 -5.93 -20.15 -7.85
CA THR A 272 -4.48 -20.07 -8.09
C THR A 272 -4.12 -19.23 -9.31
N GLU A 273 -5.10 -18.58 -9.93
CA GLU A 273 -4.90 -17.77 -11.13
C GLU A 273 -4.01 -16.55 -10.85
N PRO A 274 -3.28 -16.06 -11.87
CA PRO A 274 -2.48 -14.85 -11.74
C PRO A 274 -3.31 -13.66 -11.28
N VAL A 275 -2.76 -12.87 -10.36
CA VAL A 275 -3.37 -11.62 -9.90
C VAL A 275 -3.06 -10.48 -10.88
N LEU A 276 -3.78 -9.37 -10.77
CA LEU A 276 -3.53 -8.21 -11.63
C LEU A 276 -2.12 -7.65 -11.42
N CYS A 277 -1.37 -7.49 -12.51
CA CYS A 277 -0.09 -6.80 -12.53
C CYS A 277 -0.06 -5.71 -13.60
N THR A 278 0.19 -4.48 -13.19
CA THR A 278 0.56 -3.36 -14.04
C THR A 278 2.04 -3.08 -13.84
N ASN A 279 2.81 -3.07 -14.93
CA ASN A 279 4.22 -2.74 -14.84
C ASN A 279 4.39 -1.23 -14.67
N PRO A 280 4.91 -0.75 -13.53
CA PRO A 280 4.98 0.68 -13.21
C PRO A 280 5.96 1.44 -14.11
N LEU A 281 6.89 0.75 -14.78
CA LEU A 281 7.82 1.37 -15.72
C LEU A 281 7.19 1.62 -17.11
N THR A 282 6.13 0.88 -17.46
CA THR A 282 5.47 0.99 -18.77
C THR A 282 4.06 1.56 -18.71
N GLY A 283 3.45 1.60 -17.51
CA GLY A 283 2.10 2.11 -17.28
C GLY A 283 0.98 1.24 -17.87
N ARG A 284 1.26 -0.03 -18.19
CA ARG A 284 0.30 -0.98 -18.78
C ARG A 284 0.35 -2.34 -18.08
N THR A 285 -0.73 -3.11 -18.19
CA THR A 285 -0.81 -4.48 -17.67
C THR A 285 0.27 -5.38 -18.30
N GLY A 286 0.92 -6.19 -17.47
CA GLY A 286 1.89 -7.18 -17.91
C GLY A 286 3.23 -6.62 -18.39
N GLY A 287 3.99 -7.45 -19.11
CA GLY A 287 5.22 -7.08 -19.79
C GLY A 287 6.44 -6.86 -18.89
N SER A 288 7.56 -6.52 -19.51
CA SER A 288 8.82 -6.21 -18.84
C SER A 288 9.41 -4.87 -19.30
N ALA A 289 10.23 -4.28 -18.45
CA ALA A 289 11.02 -3.10 -18.75
C ALA A 289 12.38 -3.18 -18.04
N PRO A 290 13.46 -2.75 -18.70
CA PRO A 290 14.79 -2.73 -18.10
C PRO A 290 14.89 -1.66 -17.02
N ALA A 291 15.90 -1.78 -16.15
CA ALA A 291 16.17 -0.80 -15.11
C ALA A 291 16.37 0.61 -15.67
N SER A 292 16.88 0.75 -16.90
CA SER A 292 17.03 2.06 -17.56
C SER A 292 15.72 2.84 -17.73
N ALA A 293 14.55 2.19 -17.66
CA ALA A 293 13.23 2.82 -17.67
C ALA A 293 12.76 3.31 -16.27
N ASN A 294 13.49 2.97 -15.19
CA ASN A 294 13.23 3.48 -13.85
C ASN A 294 13.76 4.92 -13.73
N LEU A 295 12.81 5.86 -13.68
CA LEU A 295 13.05 7.29 -13.59
C LEU A 295 13.46 7.73 -12.19
N GLY A 296 13.27 6.89 -11.18
CA GLY A 296 13.66 7.17 -9.81
C GLY A 296 12.95 6.29 -8.78
N THR A 297 13.76 5.48 -8.08
CA THR A 297 13.43 4.82 -6.83
C THR A 297 13.70 5.78 -5.67
N LEU A 298 12.73 5.95 -4.78
CA LEU A 298 12.93 6.65 -3.51
C LEU A 298 13.62 5.72 -2.52
N HIS A 299 14.89 6.01 -2.22
CA HIS A 299 15.65 5.37 -1.16
C HIS A 299 15.47 6.17 0.14
N PRO A 300 14.75 5.64 1.14
CA PRO A 300 14.52 6.38 2.38
C PRO A 300 15.83 6.54 3.18
N ALA A 301 15.96 7.66 3.88
CA ALA A 301 17.04 7.84 4.85
C ALA A 301 16.86 6.90 6.06
N ASP A 302 17.95 6.59 6.77
CA ASP A 302 17.92 5.67 7.93
C ASP A 302 16.92 6.11 9.01
N GLU A 303 16.79 7.41 9.25
CA GLU A 303 15.86 7.99 10.23
C GLU A 303 14.43 8.14 9.70
N LEU A 304 14.16 7.77 8.45
CA LEU A 304 12.87 7.89 7.74
C LEU A 304 12.31 9.32 7.65
N ASP A 305 13.12 10.33 7.94
CA ASP A 305 12.77 11.75 7.87
C ASP A 305 13.01 12.36 6.48
N GLY A 306 13.59 11.59 5.56
CA GLY A 306 13.85 12.00 4.19
C GLY A 306 14.15 10.81 3.26
N GLY A 307 14.81 11.12 2.14
CA GLY A 307 15.23 10.13 1.17
C GLY A 307 15.75 10.77 -0.12
N GLU A 308 16.45 9.96 -0.90
CA GLU A 308 17.04 10.36 -2.18
C GLU A 308 16.44 9.58 -3.36
N ILE A 309 16.56 10.14 -4.55
CA ILE A 309 16.10 9.48 -5.78
C ILE A 309 17.28 8.78 -6.46
N ILE A 310 17.21 7.45 -6.53
CA ILE A 310 18.15 6.61 -7.27
C ILE A 310 17.53 6.29 -8.63
N ARG A 311 18.16 6.76 -9.71
CA ARG A 311 17.73 6.43 -11.07
C ARG A 311 18.20 5.05 -11.47
N GLN A 312 17.43 4.42 -12.34
CA GLN A 312 17.79 3.14 -12.96
C GLN A 312 18.07 2.01 -11.97
N ALA A 313 17.45 2.04 -10.79
CA ALA A 313 17.78 1.14 -9.69
C ALA A 313 17.28 -0.30 -9.93
N VAL A 314 16.03 -0.45 -10.38
CA VAL A 314 15.43 -1.77 -10.59
C VAL A 314 14.71 -1.89 -11.93
N PRO A 315 14.79 -3.05 -12.61
CA PRO A 315 13.86 -3.40 -13.69
C PRO A 315 12.46 -3.72 -13.12
N ALA A 316 11.52 -4.01 -14.00
CA ALA A 316 10.20 -4.50 -13.61
C ALA A 316 9.67 -5.50 -14.64
N ARG A 317 9.23 -6.67 -14.19
CA ARG A 317 8.58 -7.70 -15.02
C ARG A 317 7.35 -8.22 -14.29
N CYS A 318 6.18 -8.13 -14.91
CA CYS A 318 5.02 -8.86 -14.42
C CYS A 318 5.22 -10.35 -14.71
N ASP A 319 5.22 -11.17 -13.67
CA ASP A 319 5.33 -12.61 -13.79
C ASP A 319 4.02 -13.21 -14.30
N GLU A 320 4.06 -13.98 -15.38
CA GLU A 320 2.84 -14.51 -16.02
C GLU A 320 2.17 -15.62 -15.19
N ALA A 321 2.94 -16.36 -14.40
CA ALA A 321 2.43 -17.47 -13.62
C ALA A 321 1.70 -16.99 -12.35
N THR A 322 2.20 -15.93 -11.72
CA THR A 322 1.67 -15.45 -10.43
C THR A 322 0.95 -14.10 -10.52
N GLY A 323 1.28 -13.26 -11.50
CA GLY A 323 0.83 -11.87 -11.54
C GLY A 323 1.57 -10.97 -10.55
N LEU A 324 2.71 -11.38 -10.02
CA LEU A 324 3.54 -10.57 -9.13
C LEU A 324 4.58 -9.77 -9.93
N LEU A 325 5.01 -8.63 -9.38
CA LEU A 325 6.00 -7.78 -10.03
C LEU A 325 7.41 -8.19 -9.60
N MET A 326 8.17 -8.77 -10.52
CA MET A 326 9.57 -9.13 -10.31
C MET A 326 10.47 -7.92 -10.57
N ILE A 327 11.33 -7.61 -9.60
CA ILE A 327 12.28 -6.49 -9.66
C ILE A 327 13.72 -6.92 -9.94
N GLY A 328 13.94 -8.19 -10.29
CA GLY A 328 15.28 -8.76 -10.51
C GLY A 328 16.03 -9.00 -9.20
N SER A 329 17.33 -8.73 -9.19
CA SER A 329 18.17 -8.88 -7.99
C SER A 329 17.72 -7.97 -6.85
N PRO A 330 17.81 -8.41 -5.58
CA PRO A 330 17.43 -7.59 -4.42
C PRO A 330 18.22 -6.27 -4.35
N PRO A 331 17.58 -5.08 -4.46
CA PRO A 331 18.25 -3.81 -4.19
C PRO A 331 18.42 -3.58 -2.69
N ASP A 332 19.48 -2.87 -2.29
CA ASP A 332 19.60 -2.40 -0.91
C ASP A 332 18.78 -1.10 -0.73
N LEU A 333 17.68 -1.20 0.01
CA LEU A 333 16.79 -0.07 0.35
C LEU A 333 16.59 0.07 1.86
N GLY A 334 17.40 -0.63 2.65
CA GLY A 334 17.26 -0.69 4.10
C GLY A 334 16.47 -1.90 4.62
N PRO A 335 16.07 -1.88 5.90
CA PRO A 335 15.74 -3.09 6.67
C PRO A 335 14.29 -3.57 6.52
N PHE A 336 13.46 -2.93 5.68
CA PHE A 336 12.02 -3.22 5.63
C PHE A 336 11.63 -4.25 4.57
N VAL A 337 12.59 -5.03 4.07
CA VAL A 337 12.34 -6.17 3.19
C VAL A 337 11.72 -7.30 4.01
N LEU A 338 10.54 -7.76 3.61
CA LEU A 338 9.81 -8.82 4.29
C LEU A 338 10.34 -10.21 3.85
N PRO A 339 10.09 -11.27 4.64
CA PRO A 339 10.47 -12.64 4.27
C PRO A 339 10.02 -13.02 2.85
N GLY A 340 10.85 -13.81 2.17
CA GLY A 340 10.59 -14.27 0.80
C GLY A 340 10.95 -13.28 -0.30
N ASN A 341 11.92 -12.38 -0.03
CA ASN A 341 12.30 -11.29 -0.95
C ASN A 341 11.12 -10.39 -1.31
N ASN A 342 10.26 -10.13 -0.34
CA ASN A 342 9.05 -9.36 -0.51
C ASN A 342 9.33 -7.87 -0.22
N TYR A 343 9.24 -7.04 -1.26
CA TYR A 343 9.47 -5.60 -1.21
C TYR A 343 8.19 -4.79 -0.97
N HIS A 344 7.17 -5.39 -0.37
CA HIS A 344 5.86 -4.78 -0.09
C HIS A 344 5.93 -3.37 0.50
N VAL A 345 6.79 -3.13 1.49
CA VAL A 345 6.94 -1.79 2.11
C VAL A 345 7.48 -0.75 1.12
N TYR A 346 8.18 -1.21 0.08
CA TYR A 346 8.79 -0.40 -0.96
C TYR A 346 8.01 -0.40 -2.28
N ASP A 347 6.81 -0.98 -2.38
CA ASP A 347 6.06 -1.06 -3.65
C ASP A 347 5.93 0.28 -4.38
N ILE A 348 5.58 1.34 -3.65
CA ILE A 348 5.51 2.70 -4.18
C ILE A 348 6.91 3.33 -4.26
N PRO A 349 7.75 3.31 -3.19
CA PRO A 349 9.11 3.85 -3.24
C PRO A 349 9.96 3.35 -4.41
N LEU A 350 9.91 2.07 -4.77
CA LEU A 350 10.67 1.47 -5.88
C LEU A 350 10.44 2.18 -7.21
N PHE A 351 9.27 2.78 -7.40
CA PHE A 351 8.84 3.41 -8.65
C PHE A 351 8.33 4.83 -8.46
N TRP A 352 8.79 5.51 -7.40
CA TRP A 352 8.24 6.80 -6.94
C TRP A 352 8.14 7.85 -8.07
N THR A 353 9.21 8.04 -8.85
CA THR A 353 9.21 9.00 -9.96
C THR A 353 8.37 8.52 -11.15
N ASN A 354 8.39 7.22 -11.46
CA ASN A 354 7.57 6.64 -12.54
C ASN A 354 6.07 6.80 -12.24
N LEU A 355 5.66 6.57 -10.99
CA LEU A 355 4.28 6.74 -10.54
C LEU A 355 3.84 8.20 -10.64
N ARG A 356 4.69 9.14 -10.22
CA ARG A 356 4.46 10.58 -10.38
C ARG A 356 4.19 10.95 -11.84
N GLU A 357 5.01 10.44 -12.77
CA GLU A 357 4.85 10.68 -14.21
C GLU A 357 3.63 9.98 -14.81
N ASP A 358 3.27 8.79 -14.32
CA ASP A 358 2.06 8.08 -14.72
C ASP A 358 0.79 8.87 -14.37
N VAL A 359 0.69 9.32 -13.11
CA VAL A 359 -0.41 10.17 -12.66
C VAL A 359 -0.50 11.44 -13.51
N ALA A 360 0.64 12.10 -13.77
CA ALA A 360 0.67 13.31 -14.58
C ALA A 360 0.21 13.09 -16.01
N ARG A 361 0.63 11.99 -16.63
CA ARG A 361 0.18 11.62 -17.98
C ARG A 361 -1.32 11.38 -18.02
N ARG A 362 -1.89 10.61 -17.08
CA ARG A 362 -3.33 10.31 -17.06
C ARG A 362 -4.18 11.54 -16.72
N VAL A 363 -3.75 12.40 -15.79
CA VAL A 363 -4.44 13.66 -15.48
C VAL A 363 -4.44 14.59 -16.68
N ARG A 364 -3.33 14.70 -17.42
CA ARG A 364 -3.28 15.49 -18.67
C ARG A 364 -4.23 14.92 -19.73
N ALA A 365 -4.23 13.60 -19.92
CA ALA A 365 -5.12 12.94 -20.88
C ALA A 365 -6.60 13.15 -20.53
N TRP A 366 -6.97 13.05 -19.24
CA TRP A 366 -8.33 13.35 -18.77
C TRP A 366 -8.72 14.81 -19.00
N SER A 367 -7.76 15.72 -18.81
CA SER A 367 -7.96 17.15 -19.08
C SER A 367 -8.19 17.48 -20.54
N ALA A 368 -7.57 16.72 -21.45
CA ALA A 368 -7.77 16.89 -22.87
C ALA A 368 -9.12 16.33 -23.33
N ALA A 369 -9.59 15.22 -22.74
CA ALA A 369 -10.86 14.59 -23.08
C ALA A 369 -12.10 15.31 -22.51
N ALA A 370 -11.92 16.12 -21.45
CA ALA A 370 -12.98 16.91 -20.84
C ALA A 370 -13.20 18.29 -21.51
N ARG A 371 -12.36 18.66 -22.48
CA ARG A 371 -12.52 19.82 -23.37
C ARG A 371 -13.23 19.38 -24.63
#